data_AF-A0A3S9P966-F1
#
_entry.id   AF-A0A3S9P966-F1
#
_cell.length_a   1.000
_cell.length_b   1.000
_cell.length_c   1.000
_cell.angle_alpha   90.00
_cell.angle_beta   90.00
_cell.angle_gamma   90.00
#
_symmetry.space_group_name_H-M   'P 1'
#
loop_
_entity.id
_entity.type
_entity.pdbx_description
1 polymer ?
#
loop_
_entity_poly.entity_id
_entity_poly.type
_entity_poly.pdbx_seq_one_letter_code
_entity_poly.pdbx_strand_id
1 'polypeptide(L)'
;MQTINFNDTLNDQNVSIYVSSQEEAQNFIDQMYAKHKKYSMEASKGEYAADKGETTRQLLSSQITLLQNNISNLDEVLATQSNGPLKDKTQLERDKAFVKVRELLIRYEAKCGYGYIENSFETAIEIAFKHELIESIKVVVDYANLQGWTVNDYELFTATVTV
;
A
#
# COMPACT_ATOMS: atom_id res chain seq x y z
N MET A 1 29.09 -22.77 -30.47
CA MET A 1 28.51 -22.09 -29.29
C MET A 1 27.24 -21.39 -29.76
N GLN A 2 26.10 -21.69 -29.13
CA GLN A 2 24.84 -21.01 -29.42
C GLN A 2 24.75 -19.80 -28.50
N THR A 3 24.75 -18.60 -29.07
CA THR A 3 24.53 -17.37 -28.32
C THR A 3 23.09 -17.36 -27.80
N ILE A 4 22.92 -17.27 -26.48
CA ILE A 4 21.61 -17.16 -25.85
C ILE A 4 21.28 -15.67 -25.72
N ASN A 5 20.10 -15.27 -26.20
CA ASN A 5 19.70 -13.87 -26.35
C ASN A 5 18.41 -13.58 -25.56
N PHE A 6 18.49 -12.68 -24.59
CA PHE A 6 17.34 -12.27 -23.77
C PHE A 6 16.64 -10.99 -24.28
N ASN A 7 17.11 -10.39 -25.38
CA ASN A 7 16.57 -9.12 -25.88
C ASN A 7 15.09 -9.23 -26.28
N ASP A 8 14.64 -10.40 -26.73
CA ASP A 8 13.24 -10.66 -27.10
C ASP A 8 12.27 -10.50 -25.91
N THR A 9 12.79 -10.58 -24.68
CA THR A 9 12.01 -10.41 -23.44
C THR A 9 12.21 -9.08 -22.73
N LEU A 10 13.39 -8.47 -22.86
CA LEU A 10 13.75 -7.28 -22.07
C LEU A 10 13.47 -5.95 -22.79
N ASN A 11 13.21 -5.99 -24.10
CA ASN A 11 12.74 -4.88 -24.93
C ASN A 11 13.46 -3.53 -24.70
N ASP A 12 14.71 -3.56 -24.24
CA ASP A 12 15.52 -2.38 -23.98
C ASP A 12 16.53 -2.24 -25.13
N GLN A 13 16.36 -1.21 -25.95
CA GLN A 13 17.22 -0.94 -27.11
C GLN A 13 18.67 -0.64 -26.71
N ASN A 14 18.95 -0.39 -25.43
CA ASN A 14 20.26 0.02 -24.95
C ASN A 14 21.05 -1.06 -24.18
N VAL A 15 20.44 -2.22 -23.89
CA VAL A 15 21.09 -3.27 -23.11
C VAL A 15 21.03 -4.59 -23.86
N SER A 16 22.14 -4.96 -24.48
CA SER A 16 22.34 -6.29 -25.05
C SER A 16 22.71 -7.29 -23.96
N ILE A 17 21.80 -8.22 -23.62
CA ILE A 17 22.10 -9.32 -22.68
C ILE A 17 22.31 -10.60 -23.46
N TYR A 18 23.58 -10.87 -23.75
CA TYR A 18 24.03 -12.13 -24.33
C TYR A 18 24.80 -12.92 -23.28
N VAL A 19 24.47 -14.21 -23.16
CA VAL A 19 25.28 -15.15 -22.36
C VAL A 19 25.98 -16.13 -23.30
N SER A 20 27.23 -16.43 -22.96
CA SER A 20 28.17 -17.15 -23.81
C SER A 20 28.12 -18.66 -23.60
N SER A 21 27.49 -19.11 -22.51
CA SER A 21 27.36 -20.51 -22.14
C SER A 21 26.06 -20.80 -21.40
N GLN A 22 25.70 -22.08 -21.33
CA GLN A 22 24.57 -22.56 -20.53
C GLN A 22 24.79 -22.31 -19.03
N GLU A 23 26.03 -22.35 -18.56
CA GLU A 23 26.39 -22.05 -17.16
C GLU A 23 26.17 -20.57 -16.82
N GLU A 24 26.52 -19.66 -17.74
CA GLU A 24 26.23 -18.23 -17.58
C GLU A 24 24.72 -17.95 -17.61
N ALA A 25 23.98 -18.63 -18.50
CA ALA A 25 22.51 -18.56 -18.54
C ALA A 25 21.89 -19.03 -17.22
N GLN A 26 22.38 -20.16 -16.70
CA GLN A 26 21.96 -20.74 -15.43
C GLN A 26 22.16 -19.76 -14.27
N ASN A 27 23.35 -19.19 -14.13
CA ASN A 27 23.66 -18.23 -13.08
C ASN A 27 22.82 -16.93 -13.19
N PHE A 28 22.60 -16.45 -14.41
CA PHE A 28 21.74 -15.28 -14.65
C PHE A 28 20.30 -15.54 -14.19
N ILE A 29 19.71 -16.67 -14.59
CA ILE A 29 18.33 -17.02 -14.23
C ILE A 29 18.20 -17.31 -12.72
N ASP A 30 19.20 -17.93 -12.10
CA ASP A 30 19.24 -18.10 -10.64
C ASP A 30 19.16 -16.77 -9.89
N GLN A 31 19.91 -15.76 -10.33
CA GLN A 31 19.88 -14.42 -9.74
C GLN A 31 18.55 -13.72 -9.95
N MET A 32 17.96 -13.88 -11.14
CA MET A 32 16.64 -13.33 -11.46
C MET A 32 15.55 -13.98 -10.60
N TYR A 33 15.54 -15.30 -10.49
CA TYR A 33 14.61 -16.05 -9.66
C TYR A 33 14.74 -15.69 -8.16
N ALA A 34 15.96 -15.50 -7.65
CA ALA A 34 16.18 -15.04 -6.28
C ALA A 34 15.61 -13.63 -6.04
N LYS A 35 15.78 -12.72 -7.01
CA LYS A 35 15.18 -11.37 -6.95
C LYS A 35 13.65 -11.43 -6.98
N HIS A 36 13.06 -12.27 -7.83
CA HIS A 36 11.61 -12.50 -7.86
C HIS A 36 11.11 -12.88 -6.46
N LYS A 37 11.68 -13.92 -5.84
CA LYS A 37 11.29 -14.35 -4.48
C LYS A 37 11.41 -13.22 -3.45
N LYS A 38 12.51 -12.46 -3.49
CA LYS A 38 12.73 -11.32 -2.60
C LYS A 38 11.62 -10.27 -2.76
N TYR A 39 11.33 -9.84 -3.98
CA TYR A 39 10.33 -8.82 -4.23
C TYR A 39 8.92 -9.30 -3.90
N SER A 40 8.57 -10.57 -4.20
CA SER A 40 7.29 -11.15 -3.80
C SER A 40 7.12 -11.09 -2.28
N MET A 41 8.14 -11.50 -1.52
CA MET A 41 8.09 -11.44 -0.05
C MET A 41 7.97 -10.00 0.48
N GLU A 42 8.66 -9.04 -0.14
CA GLU A 42 8.60 -7.64 0.26
C GLU A 42 7.24 -7.00 -0.07
N ALA A 43 6.65 -7.30 -1.23
CA ALA A 43 5.33 -6.84 -1.62
C ALA A 43 4.25 -7.34 -0.64
N SER A 44 4.27 -8.64 -0.29
CA SER A 44 3.32 -9.22 0.68
C SER A 44 3.44 -8.64 2.09
N LYS A 45 4.62 -8.17 2.50
CA LYS A 45 4.81 -7.49 3.80
C LYS A 45 4.26 -6.06 3.80
N GLY A 46 4.27 -5.38 2.65
CA GLY A 46 3.75 -4.02 2.49
C GLY A 46 2.22 -3.94 2.58
N GLU A 47 1.50 -4.94 2.07
CA GLU A 47 0.02 -4.99 2.10
C GLU A 47 -0.55 -4.96 3.53
N TYR A 48 0.10 -5.61 4.50
CA TYR A 48 -0.39 -5.68 5.88
C TYR A 48 -0.28 -4.35 6.65
N ALA A 49 0.45 -3.36 6.12
CA ALA A 49 0.67 -2.06 6.76
C ALA A 49 -0.30 -0.97 6.27
N ALA A 50 -0.80 -1.05 5.02
CA ALA A 50 -1.60 0.00 4.40
C ALA A 50 -3.03 0.12 4.98
N ASP A 51 -3.64 -0.98 5.38
CA ASP A 51 -5.07 -1.03 5.75
C ASP A 51 -5.43 -0.43 7.13
N LYS A 52 -4.45 0.06 7.91
CA LYS A 52 -4.70 0.51 9.30
C LYS A 52 -5.16 1.98 9.44
N GLY A 53 -5.00 2.83 8.43
CA GLY A 53 -5.31 4.26 8.57
C GLY A 53 -6.64 4.72 8.01
N GLU A 54 -7.14 4.11 6.95
CA GLU A 54 -8.37 4.57 6.30
C GLU A 54 -9.60 4.36 7.19
N THR A 55 -9.71 3.17 7.76
CA THR A 55 -10.73 2.84 8.78
C THR A 55 -10.62 3.76 10.00
N THR A 56 -9.40 4.06 10.45
CA THR A 56 -9.15 4.96 11.59
C THR A 56 -9.58 6.40 11.28
N ARG A 57 -9.32 6.89 10.06
CA ARG A 57 -9.69 8.22 9.60
C ARG A 57 -11.20 8.40 9.56
N GLN A 58 -11.92 7.44 8.98
CA GLN A 58 -13.39 7.44 8.92
C GLN A 58 -14.02 7.42 10.32
N LEU A 59 -13.50 6.57 11.22
CA LEU A 59 -13.95 6.49 12.61
C LEU A 59 -13.78 7.81 13.36
N LEU A 60 -12.59 8.43 13.29
CA LEU A 60 -12.32 9.70 13.96
C LEU A 60 -13.18 10.83 13.37
N SER A 61 -13.33 10.88 12.04
CA SER A 61 -14.16 11.87 11.36
C SER A 61 -15.63 11.75 11.78
N SER A 62 -16.19 10.54 11.82
CA SER A 62 -17.58 10.29 12.26
C SER A 62 -17.79 10.71 13.73
N GLN A 63 -16.85 10.40 14.62
CA GLN A 63 -16.92 10.81 16.03
C GLN A 63 -16.88 12.34 16.20
N ILE A 64 -16.05 13.04 15.42
CA ILE A 64 -15.99 14.50 15.43
C ILE A 64 -17.34 15.08 14.98
N THR A 65 -17.90 14.59 13.86
CA THR A 65 -19.20 15.05 13.35
C THR A 65 -20.33 14.84 14.35
N LEU A 66 -20.39 13.67 14.99
CA LEU A 66 -21.41 13.38 16.01
C LEU A 66 -21.33 14.35 17.20
N LEU A 67 -20.12 14.64 17.68
CA LEU A 67 -19.93 15.58 18.78
C LEU A 67 -20.22 17.03 18.38
N GLN A 68 -19.88 17.44 17.15
CA GLN A 68 -20.24 18.75 16.61
C GLN A 68 -21.75 18.93 16.51
N ASN A 69 -22.48 17.92 16.03
CA ASN A 69 -23.95 17.94 16.02
C ASN A 69 -24.53 18.03 17.44
N ASN A 70 -23.96 17.29 18.39
CA ASN A 70 -24.38 17.38 19.79
C ASN A 70 -24.15 18.78 20.37
N ILE A 71 -23.03 19.43 20.04
CA ILE A 71 -22.75 20.81 20.43
C ILE A 71 -23.80 21.76 19.84
N SER A 72 -24.11 21.64 18.55
CA SER A 72 -25.15 22.47 17.90
C SER A 72 -26.51 22.32 18.59
N ASN A 73 -26.92 21.08 18.90
CA ASN A 73 -28.16 20.83 19.63
C ASN A 73 -28.15 21.46 21.04
N LEU A 74 -27.02 21.37 21.76
CA LEU A 74 -26.88 21.98 23.08
C LEU A 74 -26.92 23.52 23.02
N ASP A 75 -26.32 24.12 21.98
CA ASP A 75 -26.35 25.56 21.74
C ASP A 75 -27.79 26.04 21.47
N GLU A 76 -28.59 25.29 20.69
CA GLU A 76 -30.02 25.56 20.48
C GLU A 76 -30.83 25.48 21.77
N VAL A 77 -30.60 24.47 22.60
CA VAL A 77 -31.26 24.33 23.91
C VAL A 77 -30.88 25.49 24.84
N LEU A 78 -29.60 25.85 24.91
CA LEU A 78 -29.12 26.96 25.74
C LEU A 78 -29.73 28.31 25.34
N ALA A 79 -29.99 28.52 24.05
CA ALA A 79 -30.59 29.75 23.54
C ALA A 79 -32.04 29.97 24.04
N THR A 80 -32.76 28.90 24.35
CA THR A 80 -34.16 28.94 24.80
C THR A 80 -34.32 28.84 26.32
N GLN A 81 -33.26 28.51 27.05
CA GLN A 81 -33.28 28.36 28.50
C GLN A 81 -33.10 29.68 29.26
N SER A 82 -33.96 29.88 30.26
CA SER A 82 -33.81 30.91 31.28
C SER A 82 -32.60 30.64 32.18
N ASN A 83 -31.98 31.71 32.70
CA ASN A 83 -30.83 31.58 33.60
C ASN A 83 -31.20 30.79 34.86
N GLY A 84 -30.33 29.85 35.24
CA GLY A 84 -30.53 28.98 36.39
C GLY A 84 -29.73 27.68 36.29
N PRO A 85 -29.85 26.79 37.29
CA PRO A 85 -28.99 25.60 37.42
C PRO A 85 -29.03 24.65 36.22
N LEU A 86 -30.17 24.59 35.51
CA LEU A 86 -30.31 23.77 34.31
C LEU A 86 -29.45 24.31 33.15
N LYS A 87 -29.43 25.63 32.97
CA LYS A 87 -28.63 26.29 31.94
C LYS A 87 -27.14 26.11 32.22
N ASP A 88 -26.73 26.26 33.48
CA ASP A 88 -25.34 26.04 33.90
C ASP A 88 -24.88 24.60 33.63
N LYS A 89 -25.76 23.62 33.89
CA LYS A 89 -25.48 22.21 33.61
C LYS A 89 -25.36 21.94 32.11
N THR A 90 -26.29 22.45 31.30
CA THR A 90 -26.24 22.30 29.84
C THR A 90 -25.00 22.99 29.25
N GLN A 91 -24.59 24.13 29.80
CA GLN A 91 -23.36 24.82 29.39
C GLN A 91 -22.11 23.99 29.71
N LEU A 92 -22.05 23.39 30.90
CA LEU A 92 -20.96 22.48 31.26
C LEU A 92 -20.89 21.24 30.35
N GLU A 93 -22.04 20.69 29.95
CA GLU A 93 -22.10 19.55 29.01
C GLU A 93 -21.59 19.94 27.62
N ARG A 94 -21.96 21.14 27.16
CA ARG A 94 -21.49 21.73 25.89
C ARG A 94 -19.98 21.95 25.91
N ASP A 95 -19.43 22.53 26.98
CA ASP A 95 -17.99 22.76 27.13
C ASP A 95 -17.19 21.45 27.18
N LYS A 96 -17.71 20.42 27.87
CA LYS A 96 -17.12 19.06 27.85
C LYS A 96 -17.10 18.47 26.43
N ALA A 97 -18.15 18.68 25.65
CA ALA A 97 -18.19 18.23 24.26
C ALA A 97 -17.15 18.97 23.40
N PHE A 98 -16.99 20.29 23.58
CA PHE A 98 -15.95 21.07 22.90
C PHE A 98 -14.53 20.58 23.17
N VAL A 99 -14.21 20.28 24.44
CA VAL A 99 -12.90 19.73 24.81
C VAL A 99 -12.65 18.41 24.08
N LYS A 100 -13.63 17.51 24.06
CA LYS A 100 -13.51 16.21 23.35
C LYS A 100 -13.33 16.38 21.85
N VAL A 101 -14.04 17.31 21.20
CA VAL A 101 -13.84 17.61 19.77
C VAL A 101 -12.39 18.03 19.51
N ARG A 102 -11.84 18.91 20.35
CA ARG A 102 -10.46 19.37 20.22
C ARG A 102 -9.46 18.22 20.39
N GLU A 103 -9.65 17.35 21.38
CA GLU A 103 -8.80 16.16 21.56
C GLU A 103 -8.83 15.21 20.35
N LEU A 104 -10.01 14.99 19.77
CA LEU A 104 -10.16 14.15 18.58
C LEU A 104 -9.53 14.78 17.34
N LEU A 105 -9.64 16.09 17.17
CA LEU A 105 -8.98 16.81 16.06
C LEU A 105 -7.46 16.69 16.14
N ILE A 106 -6.87 16.83 17.33
CA ILE A 106 -5.42 16.64 17.53
C ILE A 106 -5.01 15.20 17.17
N ARG A 107 -5.81 14.20 17.58
CA ARG A 107 -5.54 12.80 17.22
C ARG A 107 -5.69 12.55 15.73
N TYR A 108 -6.69 13.16 15.10
CA TYR A 108 -6.91 13.07 13.66
C TYR A 108 -5.72 13.67 12.90
N GLU A 109 -5.23 14.84 13.29
CA GLU A 109 -4.07 15.46 12.67
C GLU A 109 -2.80 14.63 12.86
N ALA A 110 -2.58 14.12 14.08
CA ALA A 110 -1.42 13.27 14.38
C ALA A 110 -1.44 11.92 13.64
N LYS A 111 -2.62 11.33 13.41
CA LYS A 111 -2.75 9.99 12.83
C LYS A 111 -3.09 9.97 11.34
N CYS A 112 -3.71 11.03 10.83
CA CYS A 112 -4.30 11.10 9.49
C CYS A 112 -3.92 12.39 8.76
N GLY A 113 -2.97 13.16 9.29
CA GLY A 113 -2.43 14.35 8.64
C GLY A 113 -1.65 14.04 7.36
N TYR A 114 -1.12 15.10 6.74
CA TYR A 114 -0.46 15.03 5.43
C TYR A 114 0.68 13.99 5.38
N GLY A 115 1.55 13.93 6.40
CA GLY A 115 2.66 12.96 6.42
C GLY A 115 2.22 11.49 6.49
N TYR A 116 1.04 11.19 7.06
CA TYR A 116 0.50 9.83 7.02
C TYR A 116 0.04 9.47 5.60
N ILE A 117 -0.63 10.41 4.93
CA ILE A 117 -1.12 10.26 3.55
C ILE A 117 0.07 10.08 2.60
N GLU A 118 1.09 10.93 2.73
CA GLU A 118 2.34 10.87 1.96
C GLU A 118 3.02 9.50 2.09
N ASN A 119 3.26 9.02 3.31
CA ASN A 119 3.86 7.70 3.55
C ASN A 119 2.99 6.55 2.99
N SER A 120 1.66 6.66 3.08
CA SER A 120 0.75 5.68 2.47
C SER A 120 0.85 5.66 0.94
N PHE A 121 0.97 6.83 0.31
CA PHE A 121 1.18 6.94 -1.14
C PHE A 121 2.55 6.39 -1.56
N GLU A 122 3.62 6.74 -0.83
CA GLU A 122 4.96 6.21 -1.08
C GLU A 122 5.00 4.68 -0.99
N THR A 123 4.36 4.11 0.04
CA THR A 123 4.23 2.65 0.21
C THR A 123 3.48 2.03 -0.97
N ALA A 124 2.38 2.63 -1.41
CA ALA A 124 1.60 2.12 -2.54
C ALA A 124 2.41 2.16 -3.86
N ILE A 125 3.17 3.24 -4.09
CA ILE A 125 4.08 3.35 -5.24
C ILE A 125 5.16 2.27 -5.16
N GLU A 126 5.77 2.04 -4.00
CA GLU A 126 6.79 1.01 -3.82
C GLU A 126 6.23 -0.40 -4.09
N ILE A 127 5.03 -0.70 -3.61
CA ILE A 127 4.35 -1.98 -3.88
C ILE A 127 4.06 -2.15 -5.37
N ALA A 128 3.55 -1.12 -6.04
CA ALA A 128 3.26 -1.16 -7.47
C ALA A 128 4.54 -1.41 -8.30
N PHE A 129 5.61 -0.68 -7.96
CA PHE A 129 6.92 -0.87 -8.60
C PHE A 129 7.47 -2.29 -8.40
N LYS A 130 7.34 -2.86 -7.19
CA LYS A 130 7.76 -4.24 -6.94
C LYS A 130 6.96 -5.26 -7.74
N HIS A 131 5.65 -5.08 -7.89
CA HIS A 131 4.82 -5.95 -8.73
C HIS A 131 5.26 -5.92 -10.19
N GLU A 132 5.55 -4.73 -10.74
CA GLU A 132 6.05 -4.59 -12.10
C GLU A 132 7.39 -5.32 -12.30
N LEU A 133 8.30 -5.22 -11.33
CA LEU A 133 9.56 -5.97 -11.35
C LEU A 133 9.36 -7.49 -11.26
N ILE A 134 8.43 -7.96 -10.43
CA ILE A 134 8.08 -9.39 -10.31
C ILE A 134 7.60 -9.93 -11.66
N GLU A 135 6.66 -9.25 -12.30
CA GLU A 135 6.12 -9.66 -13.61
C GLU A 135 7.21 -9.62 -14.70
N SER A 136 8.05 -8.59 -14.72
CA SER A 136 9.15 -8.49 -15.67
C SER A 136 10.16 -9.62 -15.52
N ILE A 137 10.53 -9.96 -14.28
CA ILE A 137 11.43 -11.07 -14.00
C ILE A 137 10.80 -12.40 -14.42
N LYS A 138 9.51 -12.60 -14.13
CA LYS A 138 8.78 -13.81 -14.50
C LYS A 138 8.84 -14.05 -16.01
N VAL A 139 8.59 -13.03 -16.84
CA VAL A 139 8.68 -13.15 -18.30
C VAL A 139 10.04 -13.66 -18.76
N VAL A 140 11.13 -13.16 -18.18
CA VAL A 140 12.50 -13.56 -18.53
C VAL A 140 12.77 -15.02 -18.13
N VAL A 141 12.36 -15.41 -16.92
CA VAL A 141 12.58 -16.77 -16.41
C VAL A 141 11.73 -17.80 -17.17
N ASP A 142 10.45 -17.49 -17.40
CA ASP A 142 9.54 -18.35 -18.17
C ASP A 142 10.05 -18.53 -19.61
N TYR A 143 10.55 -17.47 -20.23
CA TYR A 143 11.17 -17.58 -21.55
C TYR A 143 12.41 -18.48 -21.53
N ALA A 144 13.30 -18.33 -20.55
CA ALA A 144 14.49 -19.18 -20.44
C ALA A 144 14.13 -20.67 -20.27
N ASN A 145 13.09 -20.96 -19.49
CA ASN A 145 12.56 -22.32 -19.33
C ASN A 145 11.99 -22.85 -20.66
N LEU A 146 11.17 -22.07 -21.38
CA LEU A 146 10.62 -22.48 -22.69
C LEU A 146 11.71 -22.82 -23.70
N GLN A 147 12.82 -22.09 -23.67
CA GLN A 147 13.94 -22.30 -24.58
C GLN A 147 14.90 -23.42 -24.12
N GLY A 148 14.71 -23.99 -22.93
CA GLY A 148 15.57 -25.03 -22.37
C GLY A 148 17.01 -24.56 -22.08
N TRP A 149 17.19 -23.28 -21.78
CA TRP A 149 18.51 -22.68 -21.56
C TRP A 149 19.10 -22.98 -20.18
N THR A 150 18.26 -23.39 -19.23
CA THR A 150 18.65 -23.77 -17.88
C THR A 150 18.44 -25.26 -17.68
N VAL A 151 19.22 -25.86 -16.77
CA VAL A 151 19.01 -27.26 -16.33
C VAL A 151 18.01 -27.34 -15.18
N ASN A 152 17.83 -26.25 -14.45
CA ASN A 152 16.82 -26.11 -13.42
C ASN A 152 15.48 -25.71 -14.06
N ASP A 153 14.41 -26.35 -13.59
CA ASP A 153 13.04 -25.94 -13.87
C ASP A 153 12.58 -24.97 -12.78
N TYR A 154 12.30 -23.73 -13.18
CA TYR A 154 11.76 -22.72 -12.29
C TYR A 154 10.25 -22.68 -12.49
N GLU A 155 9.49 -23.20 -11.52
CA GLU A 155 8.02 -23.27 -11.52
C GLU A 155 7.35 -21.86 -11.42
N LEU A 156 7.65 -20.96 -12.36
CA LEU A 156 7.05 -19.62 -12.45
C LEU A 156 5.92 -19.53 -13.50
N PHE A 157 5.76 -20.56 -14.34
CA PHE A 157 4.61 -20.67 -15.24
C PHE A 157 3.31 -20.74 -14.43
N THR A 158 2.50 -19.70 -14.52
CA THR A 158 1.08 -19.83 -14.22
C THR A 158 0.45 -20.58 -15.38
N ALA A 159 -0.14 -21.76 -15.10
CA ALA A 159 -0.94 -22.50 -16.06
C ALA A 159 -1.86 -21.54 -16.83
N THR A 160 -1.58 -21.32 -18.11
CA THR A 160 -2.44 -20.54 -18.97
C THR A 160 -3.77 -21.27 -19.06
N VAL A 161 -4.82 -20.66 -18.51
CA VAL A 161 -6.19 -21.07 -18.80
C VAL A 161 -6.35 -20.91 -20.30
N THR A 162 -6.41 -22.05 -20.98
CA THR A 162 -6.80 -22.14 -22.38
C THR A 162 -8.24 -21.64 -22.47
N VAL A 163 -8.43 -20.51 -23.17
CA VAL A 163 -9.75 -20.04 -23.62
C VAL A 163 -10.06 -20.73 -24.95
#